data_AF-A0A5P9P4B5-F1
#
_entry.id   AF-A0A5P9P4B5-F1
#
_cell.length_a   1.000
_cell.length_b   1.000
_cell.length_c   1.000
_cell.angle_alpha   90.00
_cell.angle_beta   90.00
_cell.angle_gamma   90.00
#
_symmetry.space_group_name_H-M   'P 1'
#
loop_
_entity.id
_entity.type
_entity.pdbx_description
1 polymer ?
#
loop_
_entity_poly.entity_id
_entity_poly.type
_entity_poly.pdbx_seq_one_letter_code
_entity_poly.pdbx_strand_id
1 'polypeptide(L)'
;MVCSKLLKLWYGTSALYGLLTALAPKRSLSLSLNCWKRSFENVSELEPKPWYVRATRAAGIGLFTAGIAALALEERARQAADNDRADDVDVIEVDVDEDESAD
;
A
#
# COMPACT_ATOMS: atom_id res chain seq x y z
N MET A 1 12.46 10.03 -4.85
CA MET A 1 11.94 9.92 -3.46
C MET A 1 10.45 10.21 -3.30
N VAL A 2 9.86 11.21 -3.97
CA VAL A 2 8.43 11.60 -3.78
C VAL A 2 7.44 10.51 -4.22
N CYS A 3 7.78 9.73 -5.26
CA CYS A 3 6.90 8.68 -5.80
C CYS A 3 6.64 7.52 -4.81
N SER A 4 7.67 6.99 -4.12
CA SER A 4 7.51 5.86 -3.18
C SER A 4 6.74 6.26 -1.91
N LYS A 5 6.94 7.48 -1.39
CA LYS A 5 6.17 7.99 -0.25
C LYS A 5 4.69 8.15 -0.60
N LEU A 6 4.40 8.65 -1.80
CA LEU A 6 3.04 8.80 -2.31
C LEU A 6 2.38 7.43 -2.54
N LEU A 7 3.12 6.47 -3.08
CA LEU A 7 2.66 5.09 -3.32
C LEU A 7 2.31 4.39 -2.00
N LYS A 8 3.18 4.48 -0.98
CA LYS A 8 2.90 3.96 0.37
C LYS A 8 1.67 4.59 1.00
N LEU A 9 1.54 5.91 0.88
CA LEU A 9 0.37 6.62 1.38
C LEU A 9 -0.90 6.07 0.69
N TRP A 10 -0.83 5.86 -0.62
CA TRP A 10 -1.94 5.35 -1.42
C TRP A 10 -2.37 3.94 -1.01
N TYR A 11 -1.41 3.04 -0.76
CA TYR A 11 -1.68 1.69 -0.25
C TYR A 11 -2.28 1.73 1.16
N GLY A 12 -1.76 2.58 2.04
CA GLY A 12 -2.33 2.80 3.37
C GLY A 12 -3.76 3.33 3.33
N THR A 13 -4.04 4.31 2.48
CA THR A 13 -5.40 4.84 2.29
C THR A 13 -6.35 3.79 1.70
N SER A 14 -5.87 2.95 0.78
CA SER A 14 -6.66 1.87 0.20
C SER A 14 -7.02 0.82 1.24
N ALA A 15 -6.05 0.43 2.09
CA ALA A 15 -6.29 -0.48 3.20
C ALA A 15 -7.36 0.11 4.15
N LEU A 16 -7.18 1.36 4.58
CA LEU A 16 -8.12 2.03 5.48
C LEU A 16 -9.53 2.11 4.87
N TYR A 17 -9.65 2.47 3.59
CA TYR A 17 -10.92 2.54 2.88
C TYR A 17 -11.59 1.16 2.77
N GLY A 18 -10.80 0.11 2.46
CA GLY A 18 -11.28 -1.27 2.45
C GLY A 18 -11.81 -1.71 3.81
N LEU A 19 -11.09 -1.40 4.89
CA LEU A 19 -11.47 -1.71 6.26
C LEU A 19 -12.78 -1.02 6.66
N LEU A 20 -12.90 0.28 6.39
CA LEU A 20 -14.12 1.04 6.66
C LEU A 20 -15.32 0.49 5.86
N THR A 21 -15.09 0.12 4.61
CA THR A 21 -16.12 -0.48 3.75
C THR A 21 -16.55 -1.88 4.22
N ALA A 22 -15.62 -2.66 4.79
CA ALA A 22 -15.91 -3.97 5.38
C ALA A 22 -16.70 -3.89 6.70
N LEU A 23 -16.39 -2.91 7.56
CA LEU A 23 -17.03 -2.71 8.86
C LEU A 23 -18.40 -2.03 8.75
N ALA A 24 -18.53 -1.04 7.87
CA ALA A 24 -19.72 -0.21 7.74
C ALA A 24 -20.20 -0.11 6.27
N PRO A 25 -20.56 -1.24 5.61
CA PRO A 25 -20.89 -1.27 4.19
C PRO A 25 -22.09 -0.37 3.84
N LYS A 26 -23.12 -0.31 4.70
CA LYS A 26 -24.28 0.57 4.50
C LYS A 26 -23.91 2.06 4.55
N ARG A 27 -22.99 2.45 5.45
CA ARG A 27 -22.52 3.84 5.58
C ARG A 27 -21.64 4.23 4.40
N SER A 28 -20.71 3.35 4.01
CA SER A 28 -19.89 3.52 2.81
C SER A 28 -20.75 3.72 1.55
N LEU A 29 -21.81 2.93 1.42
CA LEU A 29 -22.74 3.07 0.31
C LEU A 29 -23.54 4.38 0.37
N SER A 30 -24.06 4.77 1.54
CA SER A 30 -24.78 6.03 1.69
C SER A 30 -23.93 7.26 1.36
N LEU A 31 -22.63 7.22 1.68
CA LEU A 31 -21.67 8.27 1.31
C LEU A 31 -21.44 8.30 -0.20
N SER A 32 -21.28 7.13 -0.82
CA SER A 32 -21.10 7.01 -2.27
C SER A 32 -22.33 7.54 -3.03
N LEU A 33 -23.54 7.19 -2.56
CA LEU A 33 -24.81 7.67 -3.10
C LEU A 33 -24.97 9.18 -2.89
N ASN A 34 -24.49 9.73 -1.77
CA ASN A 34 -24.49 11.17 -1.54
C ASN A 34 -23.67 11.95 -2.57
N CYS A 35 -22.54 11.42 -3.03
CA CYS A 35 -21.77 12.04 -4.10
C CYS A 35 -22.53 12.08 -5.43
N TRP A 36 -23.44 11.11 -5.64
CA TRP A 36 -24.19 10.95 -6.89
C TRP A 36 -25.54 11.66 -6.88
N LYS A 37 -25.95 12.23 -5.74
CA LYS A 37 -27.20 13.00 -5.59
C LYS A 37 -27.36 14.15 -6.57
N ARG A 38 -26.25 14.72 -7.05
CA ARG A 38 -26.30 15.85 -8.00
C ARG A 38 -26.54 15.39 -9.44
N SER A 39 -26.35 14.10 -9.73
CA SER A 39 -26.47 13.52 -11.08
C SER A 39 -27.72 12.65 -11.25
N PHE A 40 -28.30 12.14 -10.17
CA PHE A 40 -29.50 11.30 -10.22
C PHE A 40 -30.55 11.81 -9.23
N GLU A 41 -31.82 11.83 -9.62
CA GLU A 41 -32.94 12.07 -8.71
C GLU A 41 -33.19 10.84 -7.83
N ASN A 42 -33.64 11.06 -6.59
CA ASN A 42 -34.08 10.01 -5.64
C ASN A 42 -33.01 9.00 -5.15
N VAL A 43 -31.71 9.30 -5.29
CA VAL A 43 -30.62 8.40 -4.81
C VAL A 43 -30.69 8.14 -3.30
N SER A 44 -31.26 9.07 -2.52
CA SER A 44 -31.45 8.93 -1.08
C SER A 44 -32.51 7.90 -0.67
N GLU A 45 -33.38 7.50 -1.59
CA GLU A 45 -34.48 6.55 -1.32
C GLU A 45 -34.08 5.10 -1.65
N LEU A 46 -32.90 4.90 -2.24
CA LEU A 46 -32.42 3.58 -2.62
C LEU A 46 -31.97 2.77 -1.40
N GLU A 47 -32.77 1.78 -1.02
CA GLU A 47 -32.36 0.79 -0.03
C GLU A 47 -31.50 -0.33 -0.65
N PRO A 48 -30.28 -0.55 -0.14
CA PRO A 48 -29.43 -1.62 -0.66
C PRO A 48 -29.96 -2.99 -0.28
N LYS A 49 -30.11 -3.86 -1.29
CA LYS A 49 -30.48 -5.27 -1.09
C LYS A 49 -29.46 -5.99 -0.19
N PRO A 50 -29.87 -6.96 0.64
CA PRO A 50 -28.97 -7.65 1.57
C PRO A 50 -27.78 -8.34 0.92
N TRP A 51 -27.94 -8.90 -0.29
CA TRP A 51 -26.85 -9.51 -1.04
C TRP A 51 -25.78 -8.49 -1.45
N TYR A 52 -26.19 -7.26 -1.76
CA TYR A 52 -25.30 -6.19 -2.18
C TYR A 52 -24.46 -5.72 -0.99
N VAL A 53 -25.07 -5.57 0.19
CA VAL A 53 -24.34 -5.27 1.44
C VAL A 53 -23.27 -6.32 1.74
N ARG A 54 -23.58 -7.60 1.54
CA ARG A 54 -22.63 -8.71 1.70
C ARG A 54 -21.50 -8.64 0.68
N ALA A 55 -21.82 -8.34 -0.58
CA ALA A 55 -20.82 -8.17 -1.65
C ALA A 55 -19.89 -6.98 -1.38
N THR A 56 -20.44 -5.83 -0.99
CA THR A 56 -19.65 -4.63 -0.61
C THR A 56 -18.72 -4.93 0.56
N ARG A 57 -19.18 -5.69 1.56
CA ARG A 57 -18.34 -6.11 2.67
C ARG A 57 -17.19 -7.02 2.21
N ALA A 58 -17.46 -8.00 1.35
CA ALA A 58 -16.43 -8.87 0.80
C ALA A 58 -15.41 -8.09 -0.05
N ALA A 59 -15.87 -7.13 -0.85
CA ALA A 59 -15.00 -6.25 -1.62
C ALA A 59 -14.12 -5.38 -0.72
N GLY A 60 -14.67 -4.83 0.37
CA GLY A 60 -13.91 -4.08 1.37
C GLY A 60 -12.80 -4.93 2.02
N ILE A 61 -13.09 -6.18 2.37
CA ILE A 61 -12.09 -7.12 2.90
C ILE A 61 -10.99 -7.36 1.86
N GLY A 62 -11.35 -7.64 0.61
CA GLY A 62 -10.37 -7.85 -0.46
C GLY A 62 -9.46 -6.64 -0.66
N LEU A 63 -10.02 -5.44 -0.67
CA LEU A 63 -9.25 -4.20 -0.81
C LEU A 63 -8.34 -3.95 0.40
N PHE A 64 -8.83 -4.24 1.61
CA PHE A 64 -8.01 -4.16 2.82
C PHE A 64 -6.81 -5.10 2.74
N THR A 65 -7.04 -6.38 2.41
CA THR A 65 -5.97 -7.38 2.27
C THR A 65 -4.98 -6.98 1.18
N ALA A 66 -5.45 -6.49 0.03
CA ALA A 66 -4.59 -6.03 -1.05
C ALA A 66 -3.71 -4.84 -0.63
N GLY A 67 -4.28 -3.85 0.07
CA GLY A 67 -3.53 -2.70 0.57
C GLY A 67 -2.45 -3.10 1.59
N ILE A 68 -2.76 -4.01 2.50
CA ILE A 68 -1.77 -4.55 3.47
C ILE A 68 -0.66 -5.33 2.75
N ALA A 69 -1.02 -6.18 1.79
CA ALA A 69 -0.04 -6.95 1.02
C ALA A 69 0.91 -6.01 0.22
N ALA A 70 0.36 -4.96 -0.40
CA ALA A 70 1.15 -3.96 -1.12
C ALA A 70 2.14 -3.22 -0.19
N LEU A 71 1.72 -2.86 1.02
CA LEU A 71 2.62 -2.25 2.01
C LEU A 71 3.74 -3.20 2.45
N ALA A 72 3.42 -4.49 2.64
CA ALA A 72 4.41 -5.50 2.99
C ALA A 72 5.44 -5.71 1.86
N LEU A 73 4.99 -5.76 0.60
CA LEU A 73 5.86 -5.87 -0.57
C LEU A 73 6.77 -4.66 -0.73
N GLU A 74 6.26 -3.45 -0.54
CA GLU A 74 7.07 -2.22 -0.61
C GLU A 74 8.14 -2.18 0.49
N GLU A 75 7.84 -2.69 1.70
CA GLU A 75 8.82 -2.78 2.77
C GLU A 75 9.92 -3.80 2.47
N ARG A 76 9.57 -4.95 1.90
CA ARG A 76 10.54 -5.94 1.43
C ARG A 76 11.43 -5.39 0.31
N ALA A 77 10.85 -4.69 -0.66
CA ALA A 77 11.59 -4.07 -1.75
C ALA A 77 12.58 -3.02 -1.24
N ARG A 78 12.21 -2.25 -0.22
CA ARG A 78 13.13 -1.30 0.43
C ARG A 78 14.29 -1.99 1.12
N GLN A 79 14.03 -3.05 1.88
CA GLN A 79 15.08 -3.81 2.57
C GLN A 79 16.09 -4.42 1.59
N ALA A 80 15.61 -4.97 0.47
CA ALA A 80 16.47 -5.49 -0.59
C ALA A 80 17.38 -4.39 -1.18
N ALA A 81 16.82 -3.21 -1.45
CA ALA A 81 17.59 -2.08 -1.99
C ALA A 81 18.61 -1.48 -0.99
N ASP A 82 18.43 -1.69 0.32
CA ASP A 82 19.40 -1.29 1.34
C ASP A 82 20.54 -2.30 1.45
N ASN A 83 20.23 -3.61 1.37
CA ASN A 83 21.24 -4.67 1.37
C ASN A 83 22.16 -4.61 0.13
N ASP A 84 21.61 -4.36 -1.07
CA ASP A 84 22.42 -4.21 -2.29
C ASP A 84 23.40 -3.02 -2.21
N ARG A 85 23.13 -2.00 -1.37
CA ARG A 85 24.05 -0.88 -1.13
C ARG A 85 25.16 -1.20 -0.14
N ALA A 86 24.97 -2.21 0.72
CA ALA A 86 25.95 -2.61 1.71
C ALA A 86 27.04 -3.53 1.12
N ASP A 87 26.72 -4.29 0.07
CA ASP A 87 27.65 -5.17 -0.65
C ASP A 87 28.62 -4.41 -1.60
N ASP A 88 28.38 -3.12 -1.86
CA ASP A 88 29.22 -2.29 -2.75
C ASP A 88 30.44 -1.64 -2.02
N VAL A 89 30.74 -2.08 -0.79
CA VAL A 89 31.89 -1.61 0.02
C VAL A 89 32.79 -2.80 0.38
N ASP A 90 33.29 -3.52 -0.62
CA ASP A 90 34.53 -4.28 -0.45
C ASP A 90 35.70 -3.29 -0.52
N VAL A 91 36.08 -2.74 0.63
CA VAL A 91 37.38 -2.08 0.79
C VAL A 91 38.43 -3.14 0.57
N ILE A 92 39.04 -3.14 -0.62
CA ILE A 92 40.24 -3.93 -0.90
C ILE A 92 41.33 -3.39 0.01
N GLU A 93 41.62 -4.09 1.11
CA GLU A 93 42.83 -3.90 1.90
C GLU A 93 44.00 -4.30 0.99
N VAL A 94 44.69 -3.31 0.44
CA VAL A 94 45.97 -3.52 -0.23
C VAL A 94 47.00 -3.68 0.88
N ASP A 95 47.35 -4.93 1.19
CA ASP A 95 48.58 -5.21 1.93
C ASP A 95 49.75 -4.68 1.09
N VAL A 96 50.31 -3.56 1.53
CA VAL A 96 51.59 -3.06 1.02
C VAL A 96 52.65 -3.93 1.69
N ASP A 97 53.01 -5.04 1.05
CA ASP A 97 54.24 -5.75 1.37
C ASP A 97 55.43 -4.82 1.07
N GLU A 98 55.89 -4.07 2.07
CA GLU A 98 57.21 -3.44 2.07
C GLU A 98 58.27 -4.53 2.28
N ASP A 99 58.48 -5.38 1.27
CA ASP A 99 59.65 -6.24 1.20
C ASP A 99 60.84 -5.46 0.64
N GLU A 100 61.68 -5.06 1.59
CA GLU A 100 63.12 -4.81 1.53
C GLU A 100 63.86 -5.37 0.29
N SER A 101 64.52 -4.50 -0.48
CA SER A 101 65.76 -4.80 -1.24
C SER A 101 66.40 -3.50 -1.75
N ALA A 102 67.50 -3.05 -1.13
CA ALA A 102 68.90 -3.36 -1.47
C ALA A 102 69.53 -2.30 -2.40
N ASP A 103 70.23 -1.31 -1.81
CA ASP A 103 71.67 -1.00 -2.03
C ASP A 103 72.11 0.23 -1.21
#